data_AF-A0A5C6CKG8-F1
#
_entry.id   AF-A0A5C6CKG8-F1
#
_cell.length_a   1.000
_cell.length_b   1.000
_cell.length_c   1.000
_cell.angle_alpha   90.00
_cell.angle_beta   90.00
_cell.angle_gamma   90.00
#
_symmetry.space_group_name_H-M   'P 1'
#
loop_
_entity.id
_entity.type
_entity.pdbx_description
1 polymer ?
#
loop_
_entity_poly.entity_id
_entity_poly.type
_entity_poly.pdbx_seq_one_letter_code
_entity_poly.pdbx_strand_id
1 'polypeptide(L)'
;MPTSSLSDPTLCAHLVAVVDLKSGFAVHAVAGHRHAYQPISLAGEKGGDPFALVSYYANQGLRALYIADLDSIQGGVPQSDLLRRLISSEPRWDQVIVDIGWSESSLTTSFLAYAREHKNVFVVFPTECAAGTRSLRQVHGQFAASQTVLGMDYHDGVFLGGENSERDWLEQADRLGIDRSVILDTATVGTSRGPSIAATCQRIHHWVPHMKLYSGGGVRDAVDVKLLLDSGCDHCLVATALLPR
;
A
#
# COMPACT_ATOMS: atom_id res chain seq x y z
N MET A 1 -9.96 -1.29 29.90
CA MET A 1 -9.51 -0.20 29.03
C MET A 1 -10.59 0.02 27.98
N PRO A 2 -11.05 1.25 27.70
CA PRO A 2 -11.96 1.45 26.59
C PRO A 2 -11.25 1.00 25.31
N THR A 3 -11.82 0.06 24.58
CA THR A 3 -11.34 -0.34 23.25
C THR A 3 -11.54 0.85 22.33
N SER A 4 -10.46 1.54 21.97
CA SER A 4 -10.48 2.62 20.99
C SER A 4 -11.10 2.11 19.69
N SER A 5 -12.01 2.88 19.10
CA SER A 5 -12.59 2.55 17.80
C SER A 5 -11.61 2.91 16.69
N LEU A 6 -11.71 2.28 15.52
CA LEU A 6 -11.01 2.76 14.31
C LEU A 6 -11.46 4.18 13.91
N SER A 7 -12.61 4.63 14.42
CA SER A 7 -13.11 6.01 14.28
C SER A 7 -12.53 6.99 15.30
N ASP A 8 -11.64 6.57 16.20
CA ASP A 8 -10.91 7.47 17.09
C ASP A 8 -10.00 8.38 16.24
N PRO A 9 -10.11 9.72 16.33
CA PRO A 9 -9.30 10.64 15.53
C PRO A 9 -7.79 10.42 15.66
N THR A 10 -7.33 10.00 16.84
CA THR A 10 -5.90 9.77 17.09
C THR A 10 -5.39 8.55 16.33
N LEU A 11 -6.17 7.47 16.29
CA LEU A 11 -5.84 6.29 15.49
C LEU A 11 -6.05 6.56 14.00
N CYS A 12 -7.11 7.29 13.62
CA CYS A 12 -7.46 7.59 12.23
C CYS A 12 -6.32 8.28 11.48
N ALA A 13 -5.54 9.13 12.16
CA ALA A 13 -4.34 9.78 11.60
C ALA A 13 -3.25 8.79 11.14
N HIS A 14 -3.24 7.56 11.69
CA HIS A 14 -2.32 6.49 11.31
C HIS A 14 -2.92 5.51 10.30
N LEU A 15 -4.21 5.61 9.98
CA LEU A 15 -4.87 4.69 9.06
C LEU A 15 -4.66 5.11 7.60
N VAL A 16 -4.42 4.12 6.77
CA VAL A 16 -4.35 4.25 5.31
C VAL A 16 -5.42 3.35 4.72
N ALA A 17 -6.41 3.96 4.08
CA ALA A 17 -7.44 3.24 3.36
C ALA A 17 -6.83 2.44 2.20
N VAL A 18 -7.31 1.22 1.97
CA VAL A 18 -6.82 0.37 0.87
C VAL A 18 -7.89 0.20 -0.19
N VAL A 19 -7.48 0.35 -1.46
CA VAL A 19 -8.27 0.08 -2.66
C VAL A 19 -7.48 -0.84 -3.58
N ASP A 20 -7.90 -2.10 -3.67
CA ASP A 20 -7.38 -3.03 -4.67
C ASP A 20 -8.22 -2.89 -5.96
N LEU A 21 -7.59 -2.53 -7.07
CA LEU A 21 -8.25 -2.35 -8.37
C LEU A 21 -7.99 -3.54 -9.29
N LYS A 22 -9.05 -4.09 -9.87
CA LYS A 22 -8.98 -5.14 -10.90
C LYS A 22 -10.05 -4.91 -11.95
N SER A 23 -9.64 -4.83 -13.21
CA SER A 23 -10.51 -4.63 -14.36
C SER A 23 -11.47 -3.44 -14.21
N GLY A 24 -10.99 -2.34 -13.62
CA GLY A 24 -11.76 -1.13 -13.37
C GLY A 24 -12.57 -1.09 -12.07
N PHE A 25 -12.59 -2.19 -11.29
CA PHE A 25 -13.41 -2.32 -10.09
C PHE A 25 -12.56 -2.42 -8.82
N ALA A 26 -13.05 -1.85 -7.73
CA ALA A 26 -12.55 -2.12 -6.39
C ALA A 26 -12.95 -3.56 -5.97
N VAL A 27 -11.95 -4.37 -5.60
CA VAL A 27 -12.12 -5.78 -5.25
C VAL A 27 -11.59 -6.07 -3.83
N HIS A 28 -12.05 -7.17 -3.25
CA HIS A 28 -11.49 -7.70 -2.01
C HIS A 28 -10.27 -8.57 -2.29
N ALA A 29 -9.10 -8.15 -1.84
CA ALA A 29 -7.95 -9.04 -1.76
C ALA A 29 -8.18 -10.16 -0.73
N VAL A 30 -7.72 -11.36 -1.06
CA VAL A 30 -7.84 -12.58 -0.25
C VAL A 30 -6.57 -13.43 -0.41
N ALA A 31 -5.67 -13.36 0.57
CA ALA A 31 -4.48 -14.21 0.74
C ALA A 31 -3.64 -14.40 -0.53
N GLY A 32 -3.47 -13.35 -1.35
CA GLY A 32 -2.75 -13.45 -2.62
C GLY A 32 -3.44 -14.30 -3.70
N HIS A 33 -4.62 -14.88 -3.42
CA HIS A 33 -5.42 -15.67 -4.37
C HIS A 33 -6.18 -14.76 -5.34
N ARG A 34 -5.44 -14.02 -6.17
CA ARG A 34 -5.94 -12.97 -7.08
C ARG A 34 -7.07 -13.42 -8.03
N HIS A 35 -7.21 -14.72 -8.28
CA HIS A 35 -8.30 -15.28 -9.09
C HIS A 35 -9.65 -15.35 -8.34
N ALA A 36 -9.64 -15.38 -7.01
CA ALA A 36 -10.82 -15.46 -6.17
C ALA A 36 -11.40 -14.09 -5.81
N TYR A 37 -10.70 -13.00 -6.14
CA TYR A 37 -11.07 -11.64 -5.73
C TYR A 37 -12.43 -11.25 -6.32
N GLN A 38 -13.32 -10.77 -5.47
CA GLN A 38 -14.66 -10.33 -5.84
C GLN A 38 -14.79 -8.82 -5.70
N PRO A 39 -15.61 -8.16 -6.53
CA PRO A 39 -15.96 -6.76 -6.32
C PRO A 39 -16.44 -6.52 -4.89
N ILE A 40 -15.99 -5.41 -4.30
CA ILE A 40 -16.44 -5.05 -2.97
C ILE A 40 -17.94 -4.77 -2.96
N SER A 41 -18.57 -5.03 -1.81
CA SER A 41 -19.91 -4.52 -1.53
C SER A 41 -19.81 -3.39 -0.52
N LEU A 42 -20.35 -2.23 -0.87
CA LEU A 42 -20.36 -1.06 -0.02
C LEU A 42 -21.79 -0.79 0.40
N ALA A 43 -22.09 -0.89 1.70
CA ALA A 43 -23.42 -0.66 2.26
C ALA A 43 -24.54 -1.47 1.56
N GLY A 44 -24.24 -2.70 1.14
CA GLY A 44 -25.18 -3.58 0.43
C GLY A 44 -25.27 -3.36 -1.08
N GLU A 45 -24.70 -2.27 -1.60
CA GLU A 45 -24.54 -2.09 -3.04
C GLU A 45 -23.37 -2.94 -3.52
N LYS A 46 -23.64 -3.80 -4.50
CA LYS A 46 -22.64 -4.65 -5.15
C LYS A 46 -22.21 -3.96 -6.44
N GLY A 47 -20.92 -4.06 -6.76
CA GLY A 47 -20.43 -3.57 -8.04
C GLY A 47 -18.99 -3.11 -8.02
N GLY A 48 -18.36 -2.99 -6.84
CA GLY A 48 -16.97 -2.59 -6.75
C GLY A 48 -16.69 -1.21 -7.33
N ASP A 49 -17.58 -0.22 -7.12
CA ASP A 49 -17.31 1.15 -7.57
C ASP A 49 -16.16 1.76 -6.74
N PRO A 50 -14.98 2.01 -7.35
CA PRO A 50 -13.86 2.57 -6.61
C PRO A 50 -14.10 4.01 -6.17
N PHE A 51 -14.90 4.80 -6.89
CA PHE A 51 -15.18 6.19 -6.53
C PHE A 51 -16.05 6.28 -5.29
N ALA A 52 -17.09 5.44 -5.22
CA ALA A 52 -17.93 5.32 -4.03
C ALA A 52 -17.10 4.91 -2.80
N LEU A 53 -16.19 3.95 -2.98
CA LEU A 53 -15.31 3.48 -1.91
C LEU A 53 -14.37 4.58 -1.38
N VAL A 54 -13.70 5.29 -2.28
CA VAL A 54 -12.80 6.40 -1.94
C VAL A 54 -13.57 7.52 -1.23
N SER A 55 -14.74 7.91 -1.75
CA SER A 55 -15.59 8.90 -1.10
C SER A 55 -16.03 8.47 0.30
N TYR A 56 -16.41 7.19 0.45
CA TYR A 56 -16.76 6.62 1.75
C TYR A 56 -15.61 6.74 2.75
N TYR A 57 -14.39 6.32 2.39
CA TYR A 57 -13.23 6.43 3.28
C TYR A 57 -12.92 7.87 3.68
N ALA A 58 -12.99 8.82 2.74
CA ALA A 58 -12.77 10.24 3.05
C ALA A 58 -13.85 10.80 4.00
N ASN A 59 -15.09 10.33 3.89
CA ASN A 59 -16.18 10.70 4.80
C ASN A 59 -16.05 10.06 6.19
N GLN A 60 -15.29 8.97 6.34
CA GLN A 60 -14.87 8.43 7.64
C GLN A 60 -13.71 9.23 8.27
N GLY A 61 -13.20 10.26 7.59
CA GLY A 61 -12.14 11.13 8.09
C GLY A 61 -10.73 10.65 7.77
N LEU A 62 -10.58 9.57 6.99
CA LEU A 62 -9.26 9.12 6.55
C LEU A 62 -8.63 10.15 5.60
N ARG A 63 -7.30 10.25 5.69
CA ARG A 63 -6.49 11.23 4.95
C ARG A 63 -5.37 10.60 4.11
N ALA A 64 -5.15 9.30 4.26
CA ALA A 64 -4.18 8.55 3.49
C ALA A 64 -4.85 7.39 2.75
N LEU A 65 -4.40 7.14 1.52
CA LEU A 65 -4.93 6.13 0.62
C LEU A 65 -3.78 5.29 0.04
N TYR A 66 -3.98 3.98 -0.05
CA TYR A 66 -3.14 3.04 -0.76
C TYR A 66 -3.97 2.41 -1.88
N ILE A 67 -3.47 2.43 -3.11
CA ILE A 67 -4.13 1.87 -4.28
C ILE A 67 -3.21 0.83 -4.92
N ALA A 68 -3.69 -0.40 -5.06
CA ALA A 68 -2.99 -1.45 -5.82
C ALA A 68 -3.69 -1.66 -7.16
N ASP A 69 -3.02 -1.35 -8.27
CA ASP A 69 -3.47 -1.71 -9.61
C ASP A 69 -3.08 -3.16 -9.91
N LEU A 70 -3.97 -4.10 -9.56
CA LEU A 70 -3.70 -5.53 -9.64
C LEU A 70 -3.48 -6.00 -11.08
N ASP A 71 -4.14 -5.37 -12.07
CA ASP A 71 -3.94 -5.74 -13.47
C ASP A 71 -2.50 -5.45 -13.89
N SER A 72 -1.98 -4.28 -13.52
CA SER A 72 -0.60 -3.88 -13.81
C SER A 72 0.42 -4.68 -13.02
N ILE A 73 0.17 -4.92 -11.73
CA ILE A 73 1.01 -5.78 -10.88
C ILE A 73 1.11 -7.20 -11.46
N GLN A 74 0.07 -7.68 -12.15
CA GLN A 74 0.06 -8.98 -12.82
C GLN A 74 0.66 -8.97 -14.24
N GLY A 75 1.36 -7.88 -14.62
CA GLY A 75 2.01 -7.73 -15.92
C GLY A 75 1.14 -7.13 -17.02
N GLY A 76 -0.04 -6.63 -16.67
CA GLY A 76 -0.90 -5.86 -17.56
C GLY A 76 -0.44 -4.41 -17.74
N VAL A 77 -1.30 -3.60 -18.35
CA VAL A 77 -1.07 -2.16 -18.54
C VAL A 77 -1.68 -1.39 -17.37
N PRO A 78 -0.99 -0.39 -16.79
CA PRO A 78 -1.56 0.46 -15.76
C PRO A 78 -2.87 1.12 -16.19
N GLN A 79 -3.86 1.10 -15.31
CA GLN A 79 -5.17 1.74 -15.43
C GLN A 79 -5.07 3.26 -15.22
N SER A 80 -4.15 3.90 -15.95
CA SER A 80 -3.65 5.27 -15.71
C SER A 80 -4.75 6.32 -15.64
N ASP A 81 -5.72 6.28 -16.55
CA ASP A 81 -6.84 7.22 -16.55
C ASP A 81 -7.79 7.02 -15.36
N LEU A 82 -8.02 5.77 -14.95
CA LEU A 82 -8.82 5.48 -13.77
C LEU A 82 -8.12 5.97 -12.51
N LEU A 83 -6.84 5.64 -12.33
CA LEU A 83 -6.02 6.09 -11.21
C LEU A 83 -6.05 7.62 -11.07
N ARG A 84 -5.79 8.35 -12.17
CA ARG A 84 -5.83 9.82 -12.20
C ARG A 84 -7.20 10.36 -11.78
N ARG A 85 -8.28 9.83 -12.36
CA ARG A 85 -9.64 10.28 -12.04
C ARG A 85 -10.01 9.98 -10.60
N LEU A 86 -9.61 8.82 -10.09
CA LEU A 86 -9.90 8.38 -8.72
C LEU A 86 -9.20 9.29 -7.70
N ILE A 87 -7.90 9.55 -7.88
CA ILE A 87 -7.12 10.46 -7.03
C ILE A 87 -7.71 11.89 -7.07
N SER A 88 -8.04 12.39 -8.26
CA SER A 88 -8.59 13.74 -8.42
C SER A 88 -10.05 13.89 -7.98
N SER A 89 -10.80 12.79 -7.83
CA SER A 89 -12.19 12.84 -7.37
C SER A 89 -12.34 13.27 -5.91
N GLU A 90 -11.26 13.18 -5.13
CA GLU A 90 -11.27 13.48 -3.71
C GLU A 90 -9.99 14.23 -3.30
N PRO A 91 -10.03 15.58 -3.19
CA PRO A 91 -8.85 16.38 -2.86
C PRO A 91 -8.43 16.31 -1.39
N ARG A 92 -9.19 15.60 -0.54
CA ARG A 92 -8.89 15.42 0.89
C ARG A 92 -7.74 14.44 1.19
N TRP A 93 -7.08 13.85 0.20
CA TRP A 93 -5.95 12.96 0.49
C TRP A 93 -4.65 13.74 0.74
N ASP A 94 -4.13 13.66 1.96
CA ASP A 94 -2.81 14.18 2.33
C ASP A 94 -1.69 13.29 1.74
N GLN A 95 -1.98 12.00 1.56
CA GLN A 95 -1.08 11.03 0.95
C GLN A 95 -1.85 10.00 0.13
N VAL A 96 -1.37 9.71 -1.07
CA VAL A 96 -1.80 8.59 -1.90
C VAL A 96 -0.58 7.77 -2.32
N ILE A 97 -0.48 6.54 -1.84
CA ILE A 97 0.52 5.57 -2.28
C ILE A 97 -0.11 4.71 -3.37
N VAL A 98 0.54 4.60 -4.51
CA VAL A 98 0.04 3.78 -5.62
C VAL A 98 1.06 2.74 -6.01
N ASP A 99 0.62 1.49 -6.00
CA ASP A 99 1.36 0.35 -6.52
C ASP A 99 0.79 -0.05 -7.88
N ILE A 100 1.60 0.12 -8.91
CA ILE A 100 1.30 -0.31 -10.28
C ILE A 100 2.20 -1.48 -10.69
N GLY A 101 2.89 -2.11 -9.74
CA GLY A 101 3.97 -3.04 -10.03
C GLY A 101 5.21 -2.34 -10.59
N TRP A 102 6.15 -3.14 -11.08
CA TRP A 102 7.35 -2.64 -11.75
C TRP A 102 7.63 -3.38 -13.04
N SER A 103 7.86 -2.62 -14.11
CA SER A 103 8.43 -3.08 -15.36
C SER A 103 9.15 -1.91 -16.04
N GLU A 104 10.13 -2.17 -16.90
CA GLU A 104 10.79 -1.08 -17.63
C GLU A 104 9.80 -0.31 -18.52
N SER A 105 8.73 -0.96 -18.98
CA SER A 105 7.65 -0.32 -19.75
C SER A 105 6.71 0.52 -18.90
N SER A 106 6.63 0.31 -17.58
CA SER A 106 5.77 1.13 -16.71
C SER A 106 6.26 2.58 -16.61
N LEU A 107 7.56 2.81 -16.80
CA LEU A 107 8.24 4.10 -16.70
C LEU A 107 7.71 5.20 -17.64
N THR A 108 7.07 4.82 -18.75
CA THR A 108 6.56 5.75 -19.78
C THR A 108 5.06 6.02 -19.68
N THR A 109 4.41 5.52 -18.63
CA THR A 109 2.96 5.67 -18.48
C THR A 109 2.57 7.10 -18.15
N SER A 110 1.38 7.52 -18.60
CA SER A 110 0.82 8.84 -18.29
C SER A 110 0.57 9.02 -16.80
N PHE A 111 0.31 7.94 -16.06
CA PHE A 111 0.19 7.98 -14.60
C PHE A 111 1.46 8.47 -13.91
N LEU A 112 2.63 8.03 -14.37
CA LEU A 112 3.89 8.46 -13.77
C LEU A 112 4.19 9.95 -14.03
N ALA A 113 3.77 10.49 -15.18
CA ALA A 113 3.83 11.94 -15.41
C ALA A 113 2.91 12.68 -14.42
N TYR A 114 1.68 12.21 -14.24
CA TYR A 114 0.75 12.75 -13.26
C TYR A 114 1.32 12.71 -11.84
N ALA A 115 1.88 11.58 -11.40
CA ALA A 115 2.44 11.44 -10.05
C ALA A 115 3.59 12.43 -9.78
N ARG A 116 4.45 12.72 -10.78
CA ARG A 116 5.54 13.73 -10.63
C ARG A 116 5.01 15.15 -10.39
N GLU A 117 3.84 15.47 -10.92
CA GLU A 117 3.21 16.78 -10.75
C GLU A 117 2.46 16.92 -9.42
N HIS A 118 2.21 15.80 -8.72
CA HIS A 118 1.39 15.75 -7.51
C HIS A 118 2.21 15.27 -6.30
N LYS A 119 2.67 16.21 -5.49
CA LYS A 119 3.59 15.95 -4.35
C LYS A 119 3.04 15.00 -3.28
N ASN A 120 1.72 14.84 -3.20
CA ASN A 120 1.07 13.91 -2.28
C ASN A 120 0.88 12.51 -2.87
N VAL A 121 1.28 12.28 -4.12
CA VAL A 121 1.24 10.97 -4.79
C VAL A 121 2.62 10.33 -4.72
N PHE A 122 2.67 9.12 -4.21
CA PHE A 122 3.86 8.31 -4.03
C PHE A 122 3.73 7.03 -4.83
N VAL A 123 4.82 6.55 -5.42
CA VAL A 123 4.83 5.36 -6.27
C VAL A 123 5.64 4.26 -5.60
N VAL A 124 5.04 3.07 -5.51
CA VAL A 124 5.71 1.88 -4.99
C VAL A 124 6.72 1.35 -5.99
N PHE A 125 7.93 1.08 -5.51
CA PHE A 125 8.90 0.24 -6.18
C PHE A 125 8.92 -1.14 -5.50
N PRO A 126 8.25 -2.16 -6.05
CA PRO A 126 8.20 -3.49 -5.47
C PRO A 126 9.52 -4.25 -5.67
N THR A 127 10.03 -4.86 -4.60
CA THR A 127 11.23 -5.70 -4.68
C THR A 127 10.99 -7.01 -5.42
N GLU A 128 9.75 -7.53 -5.42
CA GLU A 128 9.40 -8.82 -6.04
C GLU A 128 9.53 -8.83 -7.58
N CYS A 129 9.37 -7.67 -8.21
CA CYS A 129 9.45 -7.52 -9.67
C CYS A 129 10.81 -6.97 -10.14
N ALA A 130 11.72 -6.64 -9.22
CA ALA A 130 12.98 -6.01 -9.56
C ALA A 130 14.08 -7.05 -9.83
N ALA A 131 14.89 -6.82 -10.87
CA ALA A 131 16.05 -7.67 -11.17
C ALA A 131 17.16 -7.59 -10.10
N GLY A 132 17.10 -6.58 -9.21
CA GLY A 132 18.00 -6.40 -8.08
C GLY A 132 18.10 -4.94 -7.65
N THR A 133 18.85 -4.66 -6.59
CA THR A 133 18.93 -3.32 -5.96
C THR A 133 19.35 -2.19 -6.91
N ARG A 134 20.03 -2.50 -8.01
CA ARG A 134 20.41 -1.50 -9.02
C ARG A 134 19.21 -0.91 -9.76
N SER A 135 18.11 -1.66 -9.91
CA SER A 135 16.88 -1.19 -10.54
C SER A 135 16.25 -0.02 -9.77
N LEU A 136 16.47 0.07 -8.46
CA LEU A 136 16.01 1.20 -7.65
C LEU A 136 16.62 2.53 -8.10
N ARG A 137 17.85 2.51 -8.64
CA ARG A 137 18.48 3.72 -9.20
C ARG A 137 17.80 4.21 -10.48
N GLN A 138 17.23 3.30 -11.27
CA GLN A 138 16.50 3.66 -12.48
C GLN A 138 15.23 4.45 -12.12
N VAL A 139 14.54 4.06 -11.04
CA VAL A 139 13.40 4.83 -10.52
C VAL A 139 13.81 6.16 -9.95
N HIS A 140 14.89 6.23 -9.17
CA HIS A 140 15.35 7.50 -8.62
C HIS A 140 15.72 8.52 -9.73
N GLY A 141 16.17 8.07 -10.89
CA GLY A 141 16.38 8.95 -12.05
C GLY A 141 15.09 9.48 -12.68
N GLN A 142 13.95 8.86 -12.37
CA GLN A 142 12.64 9.16 -12.92
C GLN A 142 11.72 9.84 -11.91
N PHE A 143 11.88 9.57 -10.62
CA PHE A 143 11.11 10.09 -9.50
C PHE A 143 12.04 10.59 -8.40
N ALA A 144 11.65 11.70 -7.76
CA ALA A 144 12.32 12.13 -6.54
C ALA A 144 12.24 11.03 -5.49
N ALA A 145 13.32 10.80 -4.74
CA ALA A 145 13.33 9.82 -3.66
C ALA A 145 12.18 10.02 -2.65
N SER A 146 11.78 11.28 -2.43
CA SER A 146 10.67 11.66 -1.57
C SER A 146 9.29 11.21 -2.06
N GLN A 147 9.15 10.81 -3.34
CA GLN A 147 7.92 10.25 -3.92
C GLN A 147 8.01 8.75 -4.18
N THR A 148 9.13 8.11 -3.86
CA THR A 148 9.33 6.67 -4.03
C THR A 148 9.08 5.96 -2.70
N VAL A 149 8.38 4.83 -2.75
CA VAL A 149 8.14 3.96 -1.60
C VAL A 149 8.73 2.59 -1.92
N LEU A 150 9.59 2.06 -1.06
CA LEU A 150 10.11 0.70 -1.23
C LEU A 150 9.03 -0.33 -0.84
N GLY A 151 8.52 -1.10 -1.80
CA GLY A 151 7.58 -2.20 -1.53
C GLY A 151 8.35 -3.47 -1.18
N MET A 152 8.25 -3.91 0.08
CA MET A 152 8.87 -5.12 0.60
C MET A 152 7.80 -6.18 0.86
N ASP A 153 7.65 -7.09 -0.11
CA ASP A 153 6.66 -8.15 -0.03
C ASP A 153 7.24 -9.41 0.60
N TYR A 154 6.38 -10.09 1.35
CA TYR A 154 6.62 -11.37 1.98
C TYR A 154 5.50 -12.33 1.57
N HIS A 155 5.81 -13.61 1.60
CA HIS A 155 4.83 -14.67 1.50
C HIS A 155 5.13 -15.71 2.58
N ASP A 156 4.23 -15.87 3.54
CA ASP A 156 4.42 -16.76 4.70
C ASP A 156 5.73 -16.46 5.44
N GLY A 157 6.01 -15.17 5.68
CA GLY A 157 7.23 -14.69 6.33
C GLY A 157 8.51 -14.77 5.50
N VAL A 158 8.45 -15.27 4.26
CA VAL A 158 9.60 -15.32 3.35
C VAL A 158 9.65 -14.05 2.51
N PHE A 159 10.75 -13.31 2.57
CA PHE A 159 10.94 -12.08 1.81
C PHE A 159 11.09 -12.35 0.30
N LEU A 160 10.39 -11.55 -0.51
CA LEU A 160 10.38 -11.61 -1.97
C LEU A 160 11.28 -10.49 -2.55
N GLY A 161 12.59 -10.68 -2.42
CA GLY A 161 13.61 -9.69 -2.82
C GLY A 161 14.46 -10.06 -4.04
N GLY A 162 14.11 -11.14 -4.74
CA GLY A 162 14.97 -11.76 -5.75
C GLY A 162 16.24 -12.32 -5.11
N GLU A 163 17.40 -12.03 -5.71
CA GLU A 163 18.71 -12.46 -5.19
C GLU A 163 19.23 -11.59 -4.03
N ASN A 164 18.57 -10.47 -3.74
CA ASN A 164 18.99 -9.51 -2.72
C ASN A 164 18.24 -9.72 -1.40
N SER A 165 18.95 -9.55 -0.29
CA SER A 165 18.36 -9.63 1.05
C SER A 165 17.56 -8.37 1.40
N GLU A 166 16.74 -8.45 2.46
CA GLU A 166 16.02 -7.29 3.02
C GLU A 166 16.99 -6.13 3.29
N ARG A 167 18.14 -6.42 3.89
CA ARG A 167 19.14 -5.42 4.23
C ARG A 167 19.74 -4.76 2.99
N ASP A 168 20.02 -5.52 1.93
CA ASP A 168 20.57 -4.95 0.69
C ASP A 168 19.62 -3.90 0.08
N TRP A 169 18.32 -4.19 0.10
CA TRP A 169 17.28 -3.28 -0.37
C TRP A 169 17.15 -2.04 0.51
N LEU A 170 17.11 -2.23 1.83
CA LEU A 170 17.03 -1.12 2.80
C LEU A 170 18.25 -0.20 2.72
N GLU A 171 19.46 -0.75 2.67
CA GLU A 171 20.68 0.04 2.52
C GLU A 171 20.71 0.80 1.19
N GLN A 172 20.23 0.19 0.10
CA GLN A 172 20.18 0.88 -1.19
C GLN A 172 19.11 1.98 -1.21
N ALA A 173 17.96 1.79 -0.55
CA ALA A 173 16.95 2.81 -0.37
C ALA A 173 17.50 4.00 0.44
N ASP A 174 18.17 3.72 1.55
CA ASP A 174 18.80 4.73 2.41
C ASP A 174 19.85 5.55 1.64
N ARG A 175 20.75 4.88 0.89
CA ARG A 175 21.74 5.55 0.02
C ARG A 175 21.11 6.47 -1.02
N LEU A 176 19.88 6.20 -1.46
CA LEU A 176 19.15 7.02 -2.42
C LEU A 176 18.24 8.07 -1.76
N GLY A 177 18.19 8.10 -0.42
CA GLY A 177 17.32 9.00 0.34
C GLY A 177 15.84 8.64 0.28
N ILE A 178 15.51 7.38 -0.02
CA ILE A 178 14.14 6.86 0.04
C ILE A 178 13.82 6.58 1.50
N ASP A 179 12.82 7.28 2.03
CA ASP A 179 12.50 7.31 3.46
C ASP A 179 11.20 6.58 3.82
N ARG A 180 10.63 5.80 2.89
CA ARG A 180 9.34 5.10 3.07
C ARG A 180 9.41 3.67 2.56
N SER A 181 8.76 2.77 3.30
CA SER A 181 8.51 1.42 2.83
C SER A 181 7.13 0.92 3.17
N VAL A 182 6.53 0.21 2.23
CA VAL A 182 5.36 -0.63 2.46
C VAL A 182 5.86 -2.05 2.67
N ILE A 183 5.49 -2.66 3.80
CA ILE A 183 5.88 -4.02 4.19
C ILE A 183 4.60 -4.84 4.29
N LEU A 184 4.46 -5.88 3.47
CA LEU A 184 3.25 -6.70 3.42
C LEU A 184 3.57 -8.19 3.40
N ASP A 185 2.81 -8.99 4.14
CA ASP A 185 2.79 -10.45 3.96
C ASP A 185 1.52 -10.85 3.20
N THR A 186 1.69 -11.16 1.93
CA THR A 186 0.61 -11.50 0.99
C THR A 186 -0.26 -12.67 1.45
N ALA A 187 0.29 -13.60 2.24
CA ALA A 187 -0.44 -14.76 2.76
C ALA A 187 -1.52 -14.37 3.80
N THR A 188 -1.39 -13.20 4.44
CA THR A 188 -2.33 -12.74 5.48
C THR A 188 -3.27 -11.63 5.03
N VAL A 189 -3.00 -11.01 3.88
CA VAL A 189 -3.84 -9.97 3.28
C VAL A 189 -5.28 -10.47 3.12
N GLY A 190 -6.27 -9.70 3.58
CA GLY A 190 -7.69 -10.06 3.46
C GLY A 190 -8.19 -11.23 4.32
N THR A 191 -7.33 -11.92 5.07
CA THR A 191 -7.72 -13.10 5.86
C THR A 191 -8.42 -12.79 7.17
N SER A 192 -8.33 -11.54 7.66
CA SER A 192 -8.82 -11.12 8.98
C SER A 192 -8.29 -11.99 10.14
N ARG A 193 -7.04 -12.44 10.06
CA ARG A 193 -6.38 -13.26 11.10
C ARG A 193 -5.46 -12.46 12.04
N GLY A 194 -5.39 -11.14 11.87
CA GLY A 194 -4.42 -10.25 12.52
C GLY A 194 -3.11 -10.13 11.74
N PRO A 195 -2.27 -9.12 12.05
CA PRO A 195 -1.07 -8.82 11.28
C PRO A 195 0.12 -9.71 11.69
N SER A 196 0.36 -10.81 10.97
CA SER A 196 1.55 -11.66 11.17
C SER A 196 2.87 -10.90 10.92
N ILE A 197 2.79 -9.85 10.11
CA ILE A 197 3.93 -9.03 9.68
C ILE A 197 4.51 -8.16 10.81
N ALA A 198 3.83 -8.01 11.95
CA ALA A 198 4.26 -7.13 13.05
C ALA A 198 5.71 -7.39 13.51
N ALA A 199 6.11 -8.66 13.66
CA ALA A 199 7.49 -9.01 14.04
C ALA A 199 8.53 -8.61 12.99
N THR A 200 8.16 -8.70 11.70
CA THR A 200 8.99 -8.24 10.58
C THR A 200 9.12 -6.72 10.57
N CYS A 201 8.03 -6.00 10.79
CA CYS A 201 8.05 -4.54 10.94
C CYS A 201 8.95 -4.10 12.09
N GLN A 202 8.85 -4.75 13.25
CA GLN A 202 9.71 -4.46 14.40
C GLN A 202 11.19 -4.68 14.08
N ARG A 203 11.52 -5.79 13.41
CA ARG A 203 12.91 -6.07 13.00
C ARG A 203 13.43 -5.01 12.01
N ILE A 204 12.64 -4.61 11.02
CA ILE A 204 13.03 -3.57 10.05
C ILE A 204 13.18 -2.21 10.73
N HIS A 205 12.25 -1.83 11.61
CA HIS A 205 12.32 -0.57 12.36
C HIS A 205 13.62 -0.45 13.17
N HIS A 206 14.08 -1.54 13.78
CA HIS A 206 15.37 -1.54 14.50
C HIS A 206 16.58 -1.31 13.58
N TRP A 207 16.50 -1.66 12.30
CA TRP A 207 17.59 -1.46 11.35
C TRP A 207 17.58 -0.06 10.74
N VAL A 208 16.39 0.48 10.46
CA VAL A 208 16.20 1.77 9.79
C VAL A 208 15.13 2.61 10.52
N PRO A 209 15.41 3.09 11.74
CA PRO A 209 14.41 3.75 12.59
C PRO A 209 13.91 5.09 12.04
N HIS A 210 14.61 5.66 11.05
CA HIS A 210 14.23 6.88 10.34
C HIS A 210 13.27 6.64 9.17
N MET A 211 13.15 5.39 8.69
CA MET A 211 12.30 5.05 7.57
C MET A 211 10.85 4.92 8.02
N LYS A 212 9.93 5.61 7.34
CA LYS A 212 8.50 5.53 7.60
C LYS A 212 7.95 4.20 7.13
N LEU A 213 7.37 3.43 8.04
CA LEU A 213 6.88 2.09 7.77
C LEU A 213 5.36 2.08 7.64
N TYR A 214 4.90 1.55 6.51
CA TYR A 214 3.51 1.29 6.20
C TYR A 214 3.32 -0.22 6.20
N SER A 215 2.35 -0.72 6.96
CA SER A 215 2.07 -2.16 6.94
C SER A 215 0.62 -2.47 7.25
N GLY A 216 0.20 -3.69 6.99
CA GLY A 216 -1.17 -4.15 7.23
C GLY A 216 -1.35 -5.59 6.78
N GLY A 217 -2.55 -5.89 6.29
CA GLY A 217 -2.94 -7.27 5.98
C GLY A 217 -3.53 -7.96 7.20
N GLY A 218 -4.80 -8.37 7.10
CA GLY A 218 -5.49 -9.08 8.16
C GLY A 218 -5.91 -8.25 9.38
N VAL A 219 -5.73 -6.91 9.37
CA VAL A 219 -6.19 -6.00 10.44
C VAL A 219 -7.70 -6.11 10.62
N ARG A 220 -8.14 -6.39 11.85
CA ARG A 220 -9.55 -6.58 12.21
C ARG A 220 -10.14 -5.40 12.97
N ASP A 221 -9.34 -4.75 13.79
CA ASP A 221 -9.78 -3.75 14.76
C ASP A 221 -8.62 -2.84 15.22
N ALA A 222 -8.90 -1.95 16.15
CA ALA A 222 -7.93 -1.03 16.72
C ALA A 222 -6.82 -1.70 17.55
N VAL A 223 -7.04 -2.92 18.06
CA VAL A 223 -6.00 -3.66 18.79
C VAL A 223 -4.92 -4.10 17.81
N ASP A 224 -5.31 -4.59 16.64
CA ASP A 224 -4.37 -4.93 15.57
C ASP A 224 -3.61 -3.69 15.05
N VAL A 225 -4.29 -2.54 14.93
CA VAL A 225 -3.62 -1.26 14.57
C VAL A 225 -2.59 -0.89 15.64
N LYS A 226 -2.97 -0.94 16.92
CA LYS A 226 -2.05 -0.62 18.01
C LYS A 226 -0.84 -1.57 18.03
N LEU A 227 -1.03 -2.85 17.74
CA LEU A 227 0.06 -3.81 17.63
C LEU A 227 1.07 -3.42 16.53
N LEU A 228 0.60 -2.99 15.36
CA LEU A 228 1.48 -2.52 14.28
C LEU A 228 2.23 -1.25 14.68
N LEU A 229 1.56 -0.28 15.28
CA LEU A 229 2.19 0.95 15.77
C LEU A 229 3.26 0.67 16.84
N ASP A 230 2.94 -0.19 17.82
CA ASP A 230 3.87 -0.61 18.86
C ASP A 230 5.05 -1.45 18.29
N SER A 231 4.89 -2.00 17.08
CA SER A 231 5.93 -2.69 16.32
C SER A 231 6.77 -1.76 15.43
N GLY A 232 6.59 -0.44 15.54
CA GLY A 232 7.38 0.54 14.80
C GLY A 232 6.80 0.94 13.44
N CYS A 233 5.55 0.58 13.12
CA CYS A 233 4.85 1.15 11.97
C CYS A 233 4.41 2.59 12.25
N ASP A 234 4.54 3.47 11.27
CA ASP A 234 3.97 4.82 11.31
C ASP A 234 2.51 4.82 10.84
N HIS A 235 2.20 3.91 9.91
CA HIS A 235 0.92 3.87 9.21
C HIS A 235 0.43 2.42 9.02
N CYS A 236 -0.88 2.24 9.19
CA CYS A 236 -1.56 0.96 9.10
C CYS A 236 -2.48 0.91 7.88
N LEU A 237 -2.21 0.02 6.93
CA LEU A 237 -3.04 -0.28 5.77
C LEU A 237 -4.27 -1.10 6.22
N VAL A 238 -5.47 -0.52 6.06
CA VAL A 238 -6.72 -1.14 6.50
C VAL A 238 -7.75 -1.14 5.36
N ALA A 239 -8.34 -2.30 5.11
CA ALA A 239 -9.39 -2.51 4.12
C ALA A 239 -10.69 -2.98 4.80
N THR A 240 -10.87 -4.29 4.93
CA THR A 240 -12.10 -4.96 5.39
C THR A 240 -12.66 -4.40 6.70
N ALA A 241 -11.81 -4.04 7.66
CA ALA A 241 -12.25 -3.52 8.96
C ALA A 241 -12.87 -2.12 8.90
N LEU A 242 -12.67 -1.37 7.82
CA LEU A 242 -13.27 -0.05 7.60
C LEU A 242 -14.61 -0.11 6.88
N LEU A 243 -14.96 -1.25 6.27
CA LEU A 243 -16.20 -1.35 5.50
C LEU A 243 -17.43 -1.44 6.41
N PRO A 244 -18.57 -0.89 5.98
CA PRO A 244 -19.81 -1.02 6.73
C PRO A 244 -20.21 -2.50 6.82
N ARG A 245 -20.70 -2.91 8.01
CA ARG A 245 -21.24 -4.24 8.25
C ARG A 245 -22.67 -4.39 7.75
#